data_AF-A0A849SUY3-F1
#
_entry.id   AF-A0A849SUY3-F1
#
_cell.length_a   1.000
_cell.length_b   1.000
_cell.length_c   1.000
_cell.angle_alpha   90.00
_cell.angle_beta   90.00
_cell.angle_gamma   90.00
#
_symmetry.space_group_name_H-M   'P 1'
#
loop_
_entity.id
_entity.type
_entity.pdbx_description
1 polymer ?
#
loop_
_entity_poly.entity_id
_entity_poly.type
_entity_poly.pdbx_seq_one_letter_code
_entity_poly.pdbx_strand_id
1 'polypeptide(L)'
;MLWLSSKQNIEIKGGLIINGQPLIDIRKGSNLYIGVGVTLNSKNSGYHINLHSPVKLFADRPGAEIRIGDKTRIHSTCIHACQSIVIGNNCLIAGNCQIFDNNGHDLSFPNVEDRINTSGTSKPVKIEDNVWI
;
A
#
# COMPACT_ATOMS: atom_id res chain seq x y z
N MET A 1 -18.37 -4.02 -5.68
CA MET A 1 -18.25 -5.48 -5.47
C MET A 1 -16.82 -5.77 -5.01
N LEU A 2 -16.63 -6.15 -3.75
CA LEU A 2 -15.31 -6.43 -3.20
C LEU A 2 -14.88 -7.83 -3.65
N TRP A 3 -14.05 -7.92 -4.68
CA TRP A 3 -13.42 -9.19 -5.07
C TRP A 3 -12.23 -9.46 -4.13
N LEU A 4 -12.52 -9.89 -2.91
CA LEU A 4 -11.52 -10.32 -1.93
C LEU A 4 -11.70 -11.80 -1.52
N SER A 5 -11.93 -12.70 -2.48
CA SER A 5 -11.81 -14.13 -2.16
C SER A 5 -11.11 -14.93 -3.25
N SER A 6 -10.02 -15.59 -2.83
CA SER A 6 -9.25 -16.66 -3.48
C SER A 6 -8.12 -16.32 -4.47
N LYS A 7 -7.30 -15.29 -4.21
CA LYS A 7 -5.92 -15.31 -4.74
C LYS A 7 -4.99 -15.80 -3.63
N GLN A 8 -4.17 -16.82 -3.90
CA GLN A 8 -3.22 -17.45 -2.95
C GLN A 8 -2.26 -16.48 -2.25
N ASN A 9 -2.25 -15.21 -2.66
CA ASN A 9 -1.30 -14.19 -2.25
C ASN A 9 -1.92 -13.04 -1.43
N ILE A 10 -3.14 -13.20 -0.91
CA ILE A 10 -3.75 -12.26 0.03
C ILE A 10 -4.12 -13.00 1.31
N GLU A 11 -3.50 -12.61 2.43
CA GLU A 11 -3.78 -13.14 3.76
C GLU A 11 -4.41 -12.05 4.62
N ILE A 12 -5.57 -12.34 5.22
CA ILE A 12 -6.27 -11.45 6.14
C ILE A 12 -6.49 -12.22 7.44
N LYS A 13 -5.84 -11.82 8.53
CA LYS A 13 -5.88 -12.53 9.82
C LYS A 13 -7.20 -12.35 10.59
N GLY A 14 -8.02 -11.36 10.24
CA GLY A 14 -9.38 -11.17 10.77
C GLY A 14 -9.75 -9.70 10.98
N GLY A 15 -11.04 -9.38 11.12
CA GLY A 15 -11.49 -8.05 11.53
C GLY A 15 -11.08 -6.87 10.61
N LEU A 16 -11.03 -7.06 9.29
CA LEU A 16 -10.77 -5.97 8.34
C LEU A 16 -12.00 -5.06 8.21
N ILE A 17 -11.83 -3.78 8.53
CA ILE A 17 -12.87 -2.75 8.41
C ILE A 17 -12.62 -1.95 7.14
N ILE A 18 -13.63 -1.88 6.27
CA ILE A 18 -13.52 -1.19 4.98
C ILE A 18 -14.62 -0.12 4.90
N ASN A 19 -14.21 1.13 4.77
CA ASN A 19 -15.11 2.26 4.59
C ASN A 19 -14.94 2.81 3.17
N GLY A 20 -15.95 2.65 2.32
CA GLY A 20 -15.85 2.95 0.89
C GLY A 20 -15.19 1.81 0.11
N GLN A 21 -14.67 2.09 -1.09
CA GLN A 21 -14.08 1.07 -1.96
C GLN A 21 -12.56 1.29 -2.10
N PRO A 22 -11.70 0.43 -1.55
CA PRO A 22 -10.27 0.47 -1.81
C PRO A 22 -9.95 -0.12 -3.19
N LEU A 23 -8.82 0.30 -3.75
CA LEU A 23 -8.24 -0.27 -4.96
C LEU A 23 -7.12 -1.24 -4.55
N ILE A 24 -7.37 -2.54 -4.68
CA ILE A 24 -6.40 -3.57 -4.27
C ILE A 24 -5.96 -4.32 -5.52
N ASP A 25 -4.68 -4.19 -5.86
CA ASP A 25 -4.09 -4.82 -7.03
C ASP A 25 -2.81 -5.56 -6.63
N ILE A 26 -2.92 -6.88 -6.45
CA ILE A 26 -1.81 -7.74 -6.04
C ILE A 26 -1.47 -8.64 -7.22
N ARG A 27 -0.34 -8.35 -7.87
CA ARG A 27 0.13 -9.05 -9.07
C ARG A 27 0.60 -10.47 -8.78
N LYS A 28 0.80 -11.24 -9.84
CA LYS A 28 1.23 -12.65 -9.72
C LYS A 28 2.61 -12.71 -9.05
N GLY A 29 2.71 -13.52 -7.99
CA GLY A 29 3.96 -13.70 -7.23
C GLY A 29 4.28 -12.59 -6.23
N SER A 30 3.42 -11.58 -6.07
CA SER A 30 3.49 -10.59 -4.98
C SER A 30 2.46 -10.90 -3.90
N ASN A 31 2.63 -10.39 -2.67
CA ASN A 31 1.80 -10.75 -1.53
C ASN A 31 1.24 -9.54 -0.77
N LEU A 32 0.05 -9.72 -0.18
CA LEU A 32 -0.58 -8.78 0.74
C LEU A 32 -0.94 -9.50 2.04
N TYR A 33 -0.48 -8.94 3.16
CA TYR A 33 -0.77 -9.42 4.51
C TYR A 33 -1.47 -8.32 5.31
N ILE A 34 -2.65 -8.63 5.84
CA ILE A 34 -3.46 -7.71 6.64
C ILE A 34 -3.69 -8.32 8.03
N GLY A 35 -3.22 -7.62 9.05
CA GLY A 35 -3.40 -7.95 10.46
C GLY A 35 -4.84 -7.80 10.95
N VAL A 36 -5.04 -8.09 12.23
CA VAL A 36 -6.34 -8.05 12.89
C VAL A 36 -6.79 -6.62 13.14
N GLY A 37 -8.04 -6.28 12.80
CA GLY A 37 -8.60 -4.96 13.15
C GLY A 37 -8.09 -3.80 12.29
N VAL A 38 -7.47 -4.09 11.14
CA VAL A 38 -7.02 -3.06 10.19
C VAL A 38 -8.22 -2.31 9.63
N THR A 39 -8.12 -0.98 9.53
CA THR A 39 -9.14 -0.14 8.89
C THR A 39 -8.59 0.49 7.62
N LEU A 40 -9.26 0.26 6.49
CA LEU A 40 -9.02 0.96 5.23
C LEU A 40 -10.17 1.92 4.96
N ASN A 41 -9.92 3.23 5.06
CA ASN A 41 -10.94 4.26 4.86
C ASN A 41 -10.70 5.05 3.57
N SER A 42 -11.57 4.81 2.59
CA SER A 42 -11.73 5.55 1.34
C SER A 42 -12.92 6.52 1.36
N LYS A 43 -13.67 6.60 2.46
CA LYS A 43 -14.87 7.44 2.57
C LYS A 43 -14.50 8.83 3.09
N ASN A 44 -14.77 9.85 2.27
CA ASN A 44 -14.48 11.25 2.62
C ASN A 44 -15.41 11.77 3.74
N SER A 45 -16.67 11.34 3.76
CA SER A 45 -17.64 11.81 4.76
C SER A 45 -17.25 11.40 6.17
N GLY A 46 -17.27 12.36 7.11
CA GLY A 46 -16.97 12.10 8.53
C GLY A 46 -15.48 11.99 8.87
N TYR A 47 -14.60 12.28 7.91
CA TYR A 47 -13.17 12.47 8.17
C TYR A 47 -12.84 13.98 8.19
N HIS A 48 -11.80 14.36 8.95
CA HIS A 48 -11.52 15.76 9.27
C HIS A 48 -10.80 16.53 8.15
N ILE A 49 -10.11 15.83 7.24
CA ILE A 49 -9.54 16.40 6.01
C ILE A 49 -10.22 15.82 4.76
N ASN A 50 -10.11 16.55 3.65
CA ASN A 50 -10.56 16.07 2.35
C ASN A 50 -9.72 14.87 1.90
N LEU A 51 -10.38 13.75 1.63
CA LEU A 51 -9.80 12.58 1.00
C LEU A 51 -9.95 12.70 -0.52
N HIS A 52 -8.82 12.68 -1.23
CA HIS A 52 -8.77 12.92 -2.68
C HIS A 52 -8.77 11.62 -3.50
N SER A 53 -8.59 10.46 -2.86
CA SER A 53 -8.53 9.17 -3.54
C SER A 53 -8.98 8.02 -2.63
N PRO A 54 -9.35 6.85 -3.17
CA PRO A 54 -9.49 5.67 -2.32
C PRO A 54 -8.12 5.23 -1.80
N VAL A 55 -8.12 4.46 -0.70
CA VAL A 55 -6.94 3.65 -0.33
C VAL A 55 -6.56 2.77 -1.53
N LYS A 56 -5.28 2.77 -1.90
CA LYS A 56 -4.74 1.92 -2.97
C LYS A 56 -3.62 1.06 -2.41
N LEU A 57 -3.75 -0.25 -2.54
CA LEU A 57 -2.71 -1.22 -2.21
C LEU A 57 -2.26 -1.87 -3.51
N PHE A 58 -1.02 -1.62 -3.92
CA PHE A 58 -0.47 -2.09 -5.19
C PHE A 58 0.86 -2.82 -4.98
N ALA A 59 0.84 -4.15 -5.03
CA ALA A 59 2.04 -4.98 -5.01
C ALA A 59 2.37 -5.41 -6.43
N ASP A 60 3.33 -4.72 -7.03
CA ASP A 60 3.45 -4.50 -8.48
C ASP A 60 4.13 -5.65 -9.25
N ARG A 61 5.14 -6.29 -8.66
CA ARG A 61 5.98 -7.28 -9.36
C ARG A 61 6.23 -8.52 -8.51
N PRO A 62 6.62 -9.66 -9.11
CA PRO A 62 6.94 -10.88 -8.37
C PRO A 62 7.93 -10.61 -7.24
N GLY A 63 7.65 -11.13 -6.05
CA GLY A 63 8.43 -10.89 -4.84
C GLY A 63 8.03 -9.65 -4.03
N ALA A 64 7.23 -8.73 -4.60
CA ALA A 64 6.77 -7.55 -3.87
C ALA A 64 5.85 -7.92 -2.71
N GLU A 65 5.96 -7.21 -1.59
CA GLU A 65 5.17 -7.45 -0.40
C GLU A 65 4.59 -6.17 0.19
N ILE A 66 3.31 -6.23 0.60
CA ILE A 66 2.70 -5.24 1.49
C ILE A 66 2.26 -5.97 2.77
N ARG A 67 2.70 -5.48 3.92
CA ARG A 67 2.31 -6.00 5.24
C ARG A 67 1.78 -4.89 6.12
N ILE A 68 0.58 -5.05 6.64
CA ILE A 68 -0.09 -4.08 7.51
C ILE A 68 -0.38 -4.78 8.84
N GLY A 69 0.22 -4.27 9.92
CA GLY A 69 0.08 -4.81 11.28
C GLY A 69 -1.28 -4.56 11.89
N ASP A 70 -1.49 -5.16 13.06
CA ASP A 70 -2.77 -5.18 13.76
C ASP A 70 -3.21 -3.77 14.18
N LYS A 71 -4.52 -3.51 14.18
CA LYS A 71 -5.15 -2.28 14.65
C LYS A 71 -4.63 -1.00 13.97
N THR A 72 -4.01 -1.14 12.80
CA THR A 72 -3.54 -0.02 11.99
C THR A 72 -4.67 0.57 11.15
N ARG A 73 -4.75 1.90 11.10
CA ARG A 73 -5.78 2.65 10.37
C ARG A 73 -5.14 3.44 9.24
N ILE A 74 -5.68 3.29 8.04
CA ILE A 74 -5.16 3.91 6.82
C ILE A 74 -6.28 4.67 6.12
N HIS A 75 -6.03 5.95 5.86
CA HIS A 75 -7.00 6.85 5.23
C HIS A 75 -6.49 7.28 3.85
N SER A 76 -7.26 7.01 2.78
CA SER A 76 -7.02 7.56 1.42
C SER A 76 -5.56 7.49 0.91
N THR A 77 -4.79 6.50 1.35
CA THR A 77 -3.33 6.42 1.12
C THR A 77 -3.02 5.42 0.03
N CYS A 78 -2.04 5.73 -0.81
CA CYS A 78 -1.48 4.80 -1.78
C CYS A 78 -0.22 4.14 -1.19
N ILE A 79 -0.19 2.81 -1.27
CA ILE A 79 0.96 1.98 -0.94
C ILE A 79 1.35 1.21 -2.20
N HIS A 80 2.50 1.53 -2.78
CA HIS A 80 3.02 0.88 -3.98
C HIS A 80 4.34 0.19 -3.68
N ALA A 81 4.29 -1.13 -3.56
CA ALA A 81 5.44 -1.97 -3.28
C ALA A 81 5.95 -2.66 -4.57
N CYS A 82 7.23 -2.52 -4.83
CA CYS A 82 8.01 -3.30 -5.80
C CYS A 82 8.92 -4.32 -5.12
N GLN A 83 9.29 -4.10 -3.86
CA GLN A 83 10.10 -4.99 -3.03
C GLN A 83 9.38 -5.33 -1.72
N SER A 84 9.23 -4.36 -0.79
CA SER A 84 8.58 -4.59 0.50
C SER A 84 8.21 -3.28 1.18
N ILE A 85 6.95 -3.15 1.56
CA ILE A 85 6.46 -2.11 2.47
C ILE A 85 5.80 -2.78 3.67
N VAL A 86 6.37 -2.54 4.86
CA VAL A 86 5.86 -3.07 6.13
C VAL A 86 5.42 -1.92 7.02
N ILE A 87 4.16 -1.96 7.44
CA ILE A 87 3.57 -1.05 8.42
C ILE A 87 3.27 -1.87 9.67
N GLY A 88 3.78 -1.42 10.82
CA GLY A 88 3.62 -2.06 12.12
C GLY A 88 2.20 -2.01 12.66
N ASN A 89 2.09 -2.36 13.94
CA ASN A 89 0.84 -2.40 14.70
C ASN A 89 0.48 -1.02 15.25
N ASN A 90 -0.82 -0.77 15.44
CA ASN A 90 -1.38 0.44 16.02
C ASN A 90 -0.94 1.73 15.31
N CYS A 91 -0.63 1.67 14.01
CA CYS A 91 -0.22 2.84 13.25
C CYS A 91 -1.44 3.64 12.79
N LEU A 92 -1.24 4.95 12.65
CA LEU A 92 -2.21 5.89 12.09
C LEU A 92 -1.61 6.52 10.84
N ILE A 93 -2.10 6.12 9.67
CA ILE A 93 -1.71 6.71 8.40
C ILE A 93 -2.84 7.63 7.96
N ALA A 94 -2.60 8.93 8.06
CA ALA A 94 -3.58 9.97 7.76
C ALA A 94 -3.93 10.04 6.26
N GLY A 95 -4.78 10.99 5.90
CA GLY A 95 -5.33 11.07 4.54
C GLY A 95 -4.27 11.44 3.50
N ASN A 96 -4.35 10.79 2.33
CA ASN A 96 -3.63 11.16 1.11
C ASN A 96 -2.10 10.94 1.12
N CYS A 97 -1.57 10.10 2.03
CA CYS A 97 -0.16 9.72 1.98
C CYS A 97 0.18 8.92 0.70
N GLN A 98 1.45 8.95 0.33
CA GLN A 98 2.02 8.21 -0.80
C GLN A 98 3.25 7.45 -0.30
N ILE A 99 3.18 6.13 -0.18
CA ILE A 99 4.26 5.29 0.37
C ILE A 99 4.76 4.36 -0.74
N PHE A 100 6.00 4.58 -1.17
CA PHE A 100 6.63 3.91 -2.30
C PHE A 100 8.01 3.42 -1.87
N ASP A 101 8.38 2.22 -2.29
CA ASP A 101 9.69 1.61 -2.04
C ASP A 101 10.59 1.58 -3.30
N ASN A 102 10.21 2.33 -4.34
CA ASN A 102 10.86 2.31 -5.64
C ASN A 102 10.92 3.70 -6.29
N ASN A 103 11.92 3.89 -7.15
CA ASN A 103 12.13 5.13 -7.91
C ASN A 103 11.40 5.17 -9.26
N GLY A 104 10.64 4.12 -9.63
CA GLY A 104 9.99 4.00 -10.94
C GLY A 104 10.98 3.72 -12.06
N HIS A 105 11.62 4.76 -12.60
CA HIS A 105 12.62 4.71 -13.67
C HIS A 105 13.97 5.24 -13.18
N ASP A 106 15.06 4.82 -13.82
CA ASP A 106 16.35 5.44 -13.60
C ASP A 106 16.36 6.86 -14.16
N LEU A 107 17.17 7.73 -13.57
CA LEU A 107 17.30 9.12 -14.03
C LEU A 107 17.93 9.22 -15.42
N SER A 108 18.70 8.20 -15.81
CA SER A 108 19.34 8.07 -17.12
C SER A 108 20.01 9.36 -17.61
N PHE A 109 20.61 10.17 -16.74
CA PHE A 109 21.15 11.50 -17.11
C PHE A 109 22.08 11.50 -18.33
N PRO A 110 22.95 10.50 -18.54
CA PRO A 110 23.76 10.44 -19.76
C PRO A 110 22.92 10.27 -21.05
N ASN A 111 21.76 9.61 -20.98
CA ASN A 111 20.86 9.29 -22.09
C ASN A 111 19.39 9.40 -21.66
N VAL A 112 18.91 10.63 -21.45
CA VAL A 112 17.60 10.89 -20.80
C VAL A 112 16.43 10.20 -21.51
N GLU A 113 16.49 10.02 -22.83
CA GLU A 113 15.43 9.33 -23.58
C GLU A 113 15.29 7.85 -23.26
N ASP A 114 16.33 7.22 -22.71
CA ASP A 114 16.26 5.82 -22.31
C ASP A 114 15.48 5.61 -21.00
N ARG A 115 15.18 6.68 -20.23
CA ARG A 115 14.48 6.58 -18.94
C ARG A 115 13.21 5.73 -18.99
N ILE A 116 12.44 5.82 -20.09
CA ILE A 116 11.19 5.07 -20.29
C ILE A 116 11.39 3.55 -20.40
N ASN A 117 12.60 3.09 -20.71
CA ASN A 117 12.97 1.68 -20.84
C ASN A 117 13.71 1.14 -19.61
N THR A 118 14.02 2.00 -18.64
CA THR A 118 14.73 1.61 -17.41
C THR A 118 13.79 1.24 -16.28
N SER A 119 14.31 0.59 -15.25
CA SER A 119 13.59 0.34 -14.00
C SER A 119 14.43 0.83 -12.85
N GLY A 120 13.88 1.80 -12.11
CA GLY A 120 14.53 2.38 -10.94
C GLY A 120 14.76 1.35 -9.85
N THR A 121 15.83 1.57 -9.07
CA THR A 121 16.12 0.75 -7.90
C THR A 121 14.99 0.80 -6.86
N SER A 122 14.82 -0.29 -6.12
CA SER A 122 13.92 -0.39 -4.98
C SER A 122 14.69 -0.62 -3.68
N LYS A 123 14.12 -0.12 -2.58
CA LYS A 123 14.61 -0.32 -1.21
C LYS A 123 13.42 -0.43 -0.26
N PRO A 124 13.39 -1.41 0.66
CA PRO A 124 12.24 -1.61 1.54
C PRO A 124 11.90 -0.37 2.37
N VAL A 125 10.60 -0.18 2.61
CA VAL A 125 10.09 0.81 3.58
C VAL A 125 9.56 0.07 4.79
N LYS A 126 9.99 0.49 5.98
CA LYS A 126 9.49 -0.01 7.26
C LYS A 126 8.97 1.14 8.11
N ILE A 127 7.69 1.08 8.45
CA ILE A 127 7.03 1.94 9.43
C ILE A 127 6.82 1.06 10.65
N GLU A 128 7.51 1.36 11.75
CA GLU A 128 7.44 0.58 12.99
C GLU A 128 6.10 0.78 13.73
N ASP A 129 5.88 0.02 14.80
CA ASP A 129 4.67 0.08 15.61
C ASP A 129 4.41 1.47 16.22
N ASN A 130 3.14 1.83 16.35
CA ASN A 130 2.64 3.06 16.99
C ASN A 130 3.05 4.36 16.28
N VAL A 131 3.44 4.30 15.02
CA VAL A 131 3.78 5.49 14.23
C VAL A 131 2.50 6.19 13.72
N TRP A 132 2.52 7.53 13.77
CA TRP A 132 1.54 8.39 13.11
C TRP A 132 2.22 9.14 11.96
N ILE A 133 1.66 9.03 10.74
CA ILE A 133 2.05 9.79 9.54
C ILE A 133 0.89 10.68 9.08
#